data_AF-A0A1I5YUX8-F1
#
_entry.id   AF-A0A1I5YUX8-F1
#
_cell.length_a   1.000
_cell.length_b   1.000
_cell.length_c   1.000
_cell.angle_alpha   90.00
_cell.angle_beta   90.00
_cell.angle_gamma   90.00
#
_symmetry.space_group_name_H-M   'P 1'
#
loop_
_entity.id
_entity.type
_entity.pdbx_description
1 polymer ?
#
loop_
_entity_poly.entity_id
_entity_poly.type
_entity_poly.pdbx_seq_one_letter_code
_entity_poly.pdbx_strand_id
1 'polypeptide(L)' 'MRQAGKEEIFYKNKRSEKIWWVDNVDSVGVMEFSFDKKTIFNIFADYPYELTKEQVELFDKENPYWADFFKDRKDGAAL' A
#
# COMPACT_ATOMS: atom_id res chain seq x y z
N MET A 1 -4.74 -4.68 -7.47
CA MET A 1 -3.44 -5.27 -7.08
C MET A 1 -2.83 -6.06 -8.23
N ARG A 2 -1.49 -6.22 -8.25
CA ARG A 2 -0.74 -7.03 -9.23
C ARG A 2 0.35 -7.87 -8.55
N GLN A 3 0.90 -8.86 -9.25
CA GLN A 3 2.07 -9.60 -8.77
C GLN A 3 3.37 -8.89 -9.15
N ALA A 4 4.39 -9.03 -8.32
CA ALA A 4 5.70 -8.42 -8.52
C ALA A 4 6.43 -8.96 -9.76
N GLY A 5 7.02 -8.04 -10.53
CA GLY A 5 7.92 -8.35 -11.64
C GLY A 5 9.37 -8.49 -11.20
N LYS A 6 10.29 -8.68 -12.16
CA LYS A 6 11.74 -8.79 -11.89
C LYS A 6 12.41 -7.47 -11.50
N GLU A 7 11.82 -6.33 -11.87
CA GLU A 7 12.47 -5.02 -11.80
C GLU A 7 11.97 -4.15 -10.64
N GLU A 8 11.10 -4.69 -9.79
CA GLU A 8 10.53 -3.97 -8.66
C GLU A 8 11.57 -3.81 -7.54
N ILE A 9 11.78 -2.57 -7.11
CA ILE A 9 12.65 -2.28 -5.98
C ILE A 9 11.78 -2.10 -4.73
N PHE A 10 11.95 -3.00 -3.76
CA PHE A 10 11.24 -2.93 -2.47
C PHE A 10 12.11 -2.26 -1.41
N TYR A 11 11.59 -1.22 -0.77
CA TYR A 11 12.29 -0.49 0.28
C TYR A 11 11.39 -0.13 1.45
N LYS A 12 12.01 0.30 2.55
CA LYS A 12 11.35 0.80 3.76
C LYS A 12 11.97 2.13 4.15
N ASN A 13 11.15 3.04 4.66
CA ASN A 13 11.64 4.30 5.19
C ASN A 13 12.30 4.07 6.56
N LYS A 14 11.78 3.10 7.33
CA LYS A 14 12.35 2.67 8.61
C LYS A 14 12.44 1.17 8.69
N ARG A 15 13.53 0.65 9.29
CA ARG A 15 13.76 -0.79 9.47
C ARG A 15 12.63 -1.50 10.25
N SER A 16 11.96 -0.80 11.15
CA SER A 16 10.88 -1.35 11.98
C SER A 16 9.54 -1.52 11.26
N GLU A 17 9.35 -0.86 10.12
CA GLU A 17 8.13 -0.98 9.32
C GLU A 17 7.99 -2.40 8.78
N LYS A 18 6.75 -2.85 8.60
CA LYS A 18 6.44 -4.15 8.00
C LYS A 18 6.15 -4.00 6.52
N ILE A 19 5.54 -2.89 6.11
CA ILE A 19 5.17 -2.58 4.73
C ILE A 19 6.39 -2.15 3.93
N TRP A 20 6.46 -2.59 2.68
CA TRP A 20 7.47 -2.18 1.71
C TRP A 20 6.85 -1.21 0.71
N TRP A 21 7.51 -0.09 0.45
CA TRP A 21 7.24 0.73 -0.73
C TRP A 21 7.88 0.09 -1.95
N VAL A 22 7.30 0.36 -3.11
CA VAL A 22 7.74 -0.21 -4.39
C VAL A 22 8.10 0.93 -5.34
N ASP A 23 9.36 0.97 -5.76
CA ASP A 23 9.78 1.78 -6.89
C ASP A 23 9.76 0.92 -8.15
N ASN A 24 8.95 1.35 -9.13
CA ASN A 24 8.88 0.79 -10.46
C ASN A 24 9.35 1.85 -11.47
N VAL A 25 10.51 1.60 -12.10
CA VAL A 25 11.15 2.57 -13.01
C VAL A 25 10.37 2.80 -14.31
N ASP A 26 9.45 1.89 -14.66
CA ASP A 26 8.64 1.98 -15.87
C ASP A 26 7.28 2.65 -15.64
N SER A 27 6.96 3.01 -14.40
CA SER A 27 5.65 3.55 -14.03
C SER A 27 5.72 4.98 -13.52
N VAL A 28 4.87 5.86 -14.06
CA VAL A 28 4.76 7.27 -13.65
C VAL A 28 3.40 7.52 -13.01
N GLY A 29 3.38 8.26 -11.90
CA GLY A 29 2.15 8.65 -11.20
C GLY A 29 1.51 7.54 -10.36
N VAL A 30 2.23 6.45 -10.12
CA VAL A 30 1.81 5.38 -9.21
C VAL A 30 2.45 5.57 -7.83
N MET A 31 1.77 5.09 -6.80
CA MET A 31 2.29 5.00 -5.45
C MET A 31 1.95 3.60 -4.94
N GLU A 32 2.96 2.74 -4.91
CA GLU A 32 2.79 1.29 -4.76
C GLU A 32 3.45 0.77 -3.48
N PHE A 33 2.82 -0.23 -2.86
CA PHE A 33 3.31 -0.86 -1.64
C PHE A 33 3.02 -2.36 -1.62
N SER A 34 3.66 -3.07 -0.70
CA SER A 34 3.51 -4.51 -0.53
C SER A 34 3.70 -4.95 0.93
N PHE A 35 2.91 -5.92 1.37
CA PHE A 35 3.06 -6.55 2.69
C PHE A 35 4.06 -7.70 2.68
N ASP A 36 4.26 -8.36 1.53
CA ASP A 36 4.99 -9.62 1.41
C ASP A 36 6.07 -9.63 0.29
N LYS A 37 6.23 -8.52 -0.43
CA LYS A 37 7.06 -8.36 -1.63
C LYS A 37 6.68 -9.28 -2.80
N LYS A 38 5.44 -9.76 -2.81
CA LYS A 38 4.88 -10.56 -3.91
C LYS A 38 3.66 -9.89 -4.50
N THR A 39 2.73 -9.46 -3.66
CA THR A 39 1.53 -8.75 -4.09
C THR A 39 1.75 -7.25 -3.92
N ILE A 40 1.59 -6.50 -5.01
CA ILE A 40 1.75 -5.05 -5.08
C ILE A 40 0.37 -4.41 -5.16
N PHE A 41 0.16 -3.45 -4.28
CA PHE A 41 -1.04 -2.63 -4.18
C PHE A 41 -0.71 -1.21 -4.60
N ASN A 42 -1.63 -0.56 -5.31
CA ASN A 42 -1.57 0.87 -5.60
C ASN A 42 -2.45 1.63 -4.60
N ILE A 43 -1.90 2.63 -3.92
CA ILE A 43 -2.65 3.37 -2.87
C ILE A 43 -3.89 4.09 -3.41
N PHE A 44 -3.86 4.53 -4.66
CA PHE A 44 -4.95 5.30 -5.25
C PHE A 44 -6.09 4.40 -5.72
N ALA A 45 -5.75 3.22 -6.25
CA ALA A 45 -6.70 2.29 -6.85
C ALA A 45 -7.18 1.19 -5.89
N ASP A 46 -6.26 0.62 -5.10
CA ASP A 46 -6.52 -0.59 -4.32
C ASP A 46 -6.84 -0.30 -2.84
N TYR A 47 -6.25 0.76 -2.25
CA TYR A 47 -6.51 1.09 -0.83
C TYR A 47 -7.81 1.91 -0.67
N PRO A 48 -8.70 1.55 0.28
CA PRO A 48 -8.66 0.39 1.17
C PRO A 48 -9.37 -0.85 0.61
N TYR A 49 -10.04 -0.76 -0.54
CA TYR A 49 -11.06 -1.71 -1.01
C TYR A 49 -10.56 -3.15 -1.27
N GLU A 50 -9.31 -3.30 -1.72
CA GLU A 50 -8.72 -4.61 -2.04
C GLU A 50 -7.93 -5.23 -0.87
N LEU A 51 -7.90 -4.55 0.29
CA LEU A 51 -7.16 -4.99 1.46
C LEU A 51 -8.08 -5.71 2.46
N THR A 52 -7.53 -6.67 3.21
CA THR A 52 -8.22 -7.20 4.39
C THR A 52 -8.23 -6.16 5.52
N LYS A 53 -9.12 -6.32 6.50
CA LYS A 53 -9.18 -5.43 7.66
C LYS A 53 -7.83 -5.31 8.37
N GLU A 54 -7.15 -6.42 8.59
CA GLU A 54 -5.84 -6.46 9.26
C GLU A 54 -4.76 -5.74 8.44
N GLN A 55 -4.84 -5.81 7.11
CA GLN A 55 -3.94 -5.08 6.21
C GLN A 55 -4.23 -3.58 6.24
N VAL A 56 -5.49 -3.16 6.26
CA VAL A 56 -5.88 -1.75 6.42
C VAL A 56 -5.39 -1.22 7.76
N GLU A 57 -5.61 -1.93 8.87
CA GLU A 57 -5.14 -1.52 10.20
C GLU A 57 -3.62 -1.39 10.26
N LEU A 58 -2.88 -2.35 9.68
CA LEU A 58 -1.42 -2.27 9.61
C LEU A 58 -0.95 -1.09 8.76
N PHE A 59 -1.60 -0.88 7.60
CA PHE A 59 -1.31 0.25 6.72
C PHE A 59 -1.54 1.58 7.42
N ASP A 60 -2.68 1.74 8.08
CA ASP A 60 -3.05 2.98 8.77
C ASP A 60 -2.08 3.31 9.90
N LYS A 61 -1.64 2.28 10.63
CA LYS A 61 -0.67 2.42 11.71
C LYS A 61 0.71 2.88 11.23
N GLU A 62 1.18 2.35 10.11
CA GLU A 62 2.52 2.69 9.58
C GLU A 62 2.49 3.95 8.69
N ASN A 63 1.34 4.30 8.11
CA ASN A 63 1.17 5.40 7.16
C ASN A 63 0.03 6.36 7.54
N PRO A 64 0.10 7.02 8.71
CA PRO A 64 -1.01 7.81 9.26
C PRO A 64 -1.42 8.98 8.36
N TYR A 65 -0.48 9.58 7.62
CA TYR A 65 -0.81 10.65 6.66
C TYR A 65 -1.78 10.14 5.58
N TRP A 66 -1.47 9.00 4.96
CA TRP A 66 -2.31 8.43 3.92
C TRP A 66 -3.65 7.92 4.46
N ALA A 67 -3.65 7.40 5.69
CA ALA A 67 -4.86 6.96 6.37
C ALA A 67 -5.86 8.10 6.61
N ASP A 68 -5.37 9.30 6.93
CA ASP A 68 -6.20 10.51 7.07
C ASP A 68 -6.59 11.08 5.70
N PHE A 69 -5.65 11.12 4.74
CA PHE A 69 -5.92 11.60 3.37
C PHE A 69 -7.05 10.82 2.68
N PHE A 70 -7.14 9.52 2.93
CA PHE A 70 -8.17 8.63 2.35
C PHE A 70 -9.28 8.23 3.33
N LYS A 71 -9.45 8.95 4.46
CA LYS A 71 -10.43 8.54 5.49
C LYS A 71 -11.85 8.40 4.96
N ASP A 72 -12.26 9.26 4.03
CA ASP A 72 -13.60 9.25 3.44
C ASP A 72 -13.88 7.95 2.65
N ARG A 73 -12.86 7.20 2.22
CA ARG A 73 -13.02 5.89 1.57
C ARG A 73 -13.47 4.80 2.53
N LYS A 74 -13.21 4.97 3.84
CA LYS A 74 -13.52 4.00 4.89
C LYS A 74 -14.92 4.22 5.48
N ASP A 75 -15.44 5.45 5.43
CA ASP A 75 -16.75 5.78 6.00
C ASP A 75 -17.94 5.29 5.16
N GLY A 76 -17.72 4.96 3.87
CA GLY A 76 -18.74 4.40 2.97
C GLY A 76 -18.55 2.91 2.64
N ALA A 77 -17.39 2.35 2.93
CA ALA A 77 -17.12 0.92 2.78
C ALA A 77 -17.43 0.23 4.11
N ALA A 78 -18.38 -0.69 4.14
CA ALA A 78 -18.54 -1.59 5.27
C ALA A 78 -17.26 -2.43 5.41
N LEU A 79 -16.29 -1.92 6.18
CA LEU A 79 -15.11 -2.67 6.61
C LEU A 79 -15.53 -3.63 7.71
#